data_AF-A0A7K3RYN1-F1
#
_entry.id   AF-A0A7K3RYN1-F1
#
_cell.length_a   1.000
_cell.length_b   1.000
_cell.length_c   1.000
_cell.angle_alpha   90.00
_cell.angle_beta   90.00
_cell.angle_gamma   90.00
#
_symmetry.space_group_name_H-M   'P 1'
#
loop_
_entity.id
_entity.type
_entity.pdbx_description
1 polymer ?
#
loop_
_entity_poly.entity_id
_entity_poly.type
_entity_poly.pdbx_seq_one_letter_code
_entity_poly.pdbx_strand_id
1 'polypeptide(L)'
;MAWDEWEQLKAEAAQSHSAQMQLNQGPSGASSGGEPTGGDRLKHVTKQWNTAAGTADSLRTSTRQGMGRLSEAHAGVPAGTSGLESADTLRTVLTSWEKRLESIRDECGSLGPKLRQAAKSLGETNVKVKSSVDSVEVPDVSKGR
;
A
#
# COMPACT_ATOMS: atom_id res chain seq x y z
N MET A 1 17.70 -2.88 21.34
CA MET A 1 18.29 -2.20 20.16
C MET A 1 17.57 -2.58 18.87
N ALA A 2 17.80 -3.75 18.24
CA ALA A 2 17.05 -4.12 17.01
C ALA A 2 15.54 -4.35 17.20
N TRP A 3 15.13 -4.64 18.44
CA TRP A 3 13.72 -4.84 18.81
C TRP A 3 12.95 -3.51 18.94
N ASP A 4 13.62 -2.46 19.42
CA ASP A 4 13.03 -1.12 19.58
C ASP A 4 12.75 -0.49 18.21
N GLU A 5 13.66 -0.69 17.25
CA GLU A 5 13.48 -0.25 15.86
C GLU A 5 12.29 -0.96 15.17
N TRP A 6 12.06 -2.23 15.50
CA TRP A 6 10.94 -2.98 14.96
C TRP A 6 9.60 -2.55 15.55
N GLU A 7 9.55 -2.25 16.86
CA GLU A 7 8.37 -1.63 17.48
C GLU A 7 8.10 -0.24 16.92
N GLN A 8 9.13 0.54 16.63
CA GLN A 8 9.00 1.87 16.05
C GLN A 8 8.41 1.80 14.63
N LEU A 9 8.89 0.88 13.79
CA LEU A 9 8.35 0.65 12.44
C LEU A 9 6.88 0.18 12.46
N LYS A 10 6.50 -0.65 13.44
CA LYS A 10 5.09 -1.05 13.62
C LYS A 10 4.21 0.09 14.08
N ALA A 11 4.68 0.88 15.04
CA ALA A 11 3.94 2.03 15.56
C ALA A 11 3.71 3.08 14.47
N GLU A 12 4.74 3.34 13.64
CA GLU A 12 4.66 4.23 12.49
C GLU A 12 3.68 3.71 11.42
N ALA A 13 3.70 2.41 11.14
CA ALA A 13 2.74 1.77 10.24
C ALA A 13 1.30 1.86 10.78
N ALA A 14 1.09 1.64 12.09
CA ALA A 14 -0.22 1.72 12.73
C ALA A 14 -0.78 3.16 12.76
N GLN A 15 0.07 4.16 13.03
CA GLN A 15 -0.31 5.58 12.99
C GLN A 15 -0.59 6.05 11.56
N SER A 16 0.17 5.56 10.58
CA SER A 16 -0.10 5.82 9.16
C SER A 16 -1.44 5.22 8.71
N HIS A 17 -1.80 4.05 9.25
CA HIS A 17 -3.06 3.37 8.95
C HIS A 17 -4.29 4.09 9.54
N SER A 18 -4.18 4.72 10.71
CA SER A 18 -5.27 5.49 11.31
C SER A 18 -5.47 6.86 10.64
N ALA A 19 -4.40 7.47 10.13
CA ALA A 19 -4.48 8.74 9.38
C ALA A 19 -4.96 8.57 7.93
N GLN A 20 -4.78 7.40 7.30
CA GLN A 20 -5.14 7.18 5.88
C GLN A 20 -6.48 6.47 5.66
N MET A 21 -7.14 5.92 6.69
CA MET A 21 -8.51 5.38 6.59
C MET A 21 -9.58 6.46 6.79
N GLN A 22 -9.59 7.49 5.95
CA GLN A 22 -10.77 8.32 5.69
C GLN A 22 -11.23 8.13 4.23
N LEU A 23 -11.50 6.87 3.89
CA LEU A 23 -12.20 6.52 2.66
C LEU A 23 -13.69 6.72 2.91
N ASN A 24 -14.27 7.76 2.31
CA ASN A 24 -15.67 8.19 2.38
C ASN A 24 -16.06 9.02 3.60
N GLN A 25 -15.67 10.30 3.61
CA GLN A 25 -16.56 11.33 4.14
C GLN A 25 -16.83 12.34 3.01
N GLY A 26 -17.86 12.05 2.21
CA GLY A 26 -18.44 13.06 1.32
C GLY A 26 -19.09 14.16 2.16
N PRO A 27 -19.07 15.43 1.73
CA PRO A 27 -19.74 16.48 2.47
C PRO A 27 -21.25 16.17 2.50
N SER A 28 -21.78 15.94 3.70
CA SER A 28 -23.22 15.88 3.95
C SER A 28 -23.85 17.15 3.37
N GLY A 29 -24.74 16.96 2.40
CA GLY A 29 -25.32 18.03 1.62
C GLY A 29 -26.02 19.06 2.50
N ALA A 30 -25.57 20.32 2.38
CA ALA A 30 -26.43 21.47 2.54
C ALA A 30 -26.62 22.07 1.14
N SER A 31 -27.84 21.98 0.65
CA SER A 31 -28.29 22.63 -0.58
C SER A 31 -28.13 24.15 -0.47
N SER A 32 -27.25 24.73 -1.27
CA SER A 32 -27.44 26.07 -1.81
C SER A 32 -26.58 26.23 -3.08
N GLY A 33 -27.20 26.78 -4.13
CA GLY A 33 -26.61 26.92 -5.45
C GLY A 33 -25.29 27.69 -5.41
N GLY A 34 -24.27 27.09 -6.03
CA GLY A 34 -22.95 27.66 -6.22
C GLY A 34 -22.32 27.05 -7.47
N GLU A 35 -21.86 27.93 -8.34
CA GLU A 35 -21.21 27.69 -9.63
C GLU A 35 -20.15 26.57 -9.58
N PRO A 36 -20.02 25.72 -10.62
CA PRO A 36 -19.03 24.65 -10.63
C PRO A 36 -17.65 25.26 -10.89
N THR A 37 -16.93 25.64 -9.83
CA THR A 37 -15.52 25.98 -9.95
C THR A 37 -14.72 24.71 -10.24
N GLY A 38 -14.16 24.68 -11.44
CA GLY A 38 -13.49 23.53 -12.01
C GLY A 38 -12.20 23.13 -11.30
N GLY A 39 -11.95 21.82 -11.32
CA GLY A 39 -10.65 21.28 -11.73
C GLY A 39 -9.57 21.14 -10.66
N ASP A 40 -9.70 20.18 -9.74
CA ASP A 40 -8.48 19.57 -9.16
C ASP A 40 -8.60 18.12 -8.64
N ARG A 41 -9.70 17.41 -8.90
CA ARG A 41 -10.04 16.20 -8.11
C ARG A 41 -9.70 14.83 -8.72
N LEU A 42 -8.92 14.74 -9.80
CA LEU A 42 -8.58 13.44 -10.43
C LEU A 42 -7.09 13.06 -10.41
N LYS A 43 -6.19 14.02 -10.13
CA LYS A 43 -4.75 13.75 -10.01
C LYS A 43 -4.38 12.98 -8.74
N HIS A 44 -5.18 13.14 -7.68
CA HIS A 44 -4.91 12.54 -6.36
C HIS A 44 -5.02 11.01 -6.37
N VAL A 45 -5.92 10.45 -7.19
CA VAL A 45 -6.19 9.00 -7.21
C VAL A 45 -5.04 8.21 -7.86
N THR A 46 -4.36 8.75 -8.88
CA THR A 46 -3.19 8.07 -9.47
C THR A 46 -1.99 8.11 -8.51
N LYS A 47 -1.84 9.20 -7.75
CA LYS A 47 -0.78 9.36 -6.75
C LYS A 47 -0.89 8.32 -5.63
N GLN A 48 -2.09 8.11 -5.07
CA GLN A 48 -2.28 7.14 -3.98
C GLN A 48 -1.94 5.70 -4.39
N TRP A 49 -2.26 5.27 -5.61
CA TRP A 49 -1.93 3.92 -6.10
C TRP A 49 -0.43 3.73 -6.28
N ASN A 50 0.27 4.76 -6.79
CA ASN A 50 1.73 4.73 -6.89
C ASN A 50 2.42 4.78 -5.52
N THR A 51 1.88 5.57 -4.58
CA THR A 51 2.36 5.57 -3.19
C THR A 51 2.20 4.20 -2.55
N ALA A 52 1.03 3.58 -2.65
CA ALA A 52 0.78 2.24 -2.14
C ALA A 52 1.71 1.20 -2.77
N ALA A 53 1.99 1.33 -4.08
CA ALA A 53 2.97 0.47 -4.74
C ALA A 53 4.39 0.65 -4.16
N GLY A 54 4.80 1.89 -3.89
CA GLY A 54 6.07 2.18 -3.22
C GLY A 54 6.15 1.60 -1.81
N THR A 55 5.06 1.67 -1.05
CA THR A 55 4.98 1.02 0.28
C THR A 55 5.12 -0.50 0.17
N ALA A 56 4.48 -1.15 -0.81
CA ALA A 56 4.62 -2.58 -1.05
C ALA A 56 6.08 -2.97 -1.40
N ASP A 57 6.77 -2.16 -2.20
CA ASP A 57 8.19 -2.40 -2.52
C ASP A 57 9.11 -2.23 -1.30
N SER A 58 8.82 -1.26 -0.44
CA SER A 58 9.52 -1.04 0.83
C SER A 58 9.34 -2.24 1.76
N LEU A 59 8.09 -2.70 1.94
CA LEU A 59 7.76 -3.88 2.74
C LEU A 59 8.47 -5.13 2.22
N ARG A 60 8.44 -5.37 0.91
CA ARG A 60 9.19 -6.48 0.29
C ARG A 60 10.68 -6.43 0.65
N THR A 61 11.28 -5.24 0.59
CA THR A 61 12.70 -5.05 0.87
C THR A 61 13.02 -5.27 2.34
N SER A 62 12.24 -4.69 3.26
CA SER A 62 12.43 -4.85 4.70
C SER A 62 12.18 -6.29 5.15
N THR A 63 11.18 -6.98 4.59
CA THR A 63 10.95 -8.41 4.83
C THR A 63 12.14 -9.25 4.39
N ARG A 64 12.70 -9.02 3.19
CA ARG A 64 13.92 -9.71 2.72
C ARG A 64 15.11 -9.49 3.66
N GLN A 65 15.32 -8.26 4.11
CA GLN A 65 16.38 -7.95 5.09
C GLN A 65 16.13 -8.66 6.43
N GLY A 66 14.89 -8.69 6.91
CA GLY A 66 14.49 -9.40 8.11
C GLY A 66 14.76 -10.91 8.03
N MET A 67 14.47 -11.54 6.88
CA MET A 67 14.81 -12.94 6.62
C MET A 67 16.33 -13.18 6.72
N GLY A 68 17.14 -12.30 6.13
CA GLY A 68 18.60 -12.38 6.23
C GLY A 68 19.10 -12.33 7.67
N ARG A 69 18.65 -11.33 8.45
CA ARG A 69 18.99 -11.20 9.87
C ARG A 69 18.53 -12.41 10.70
N LEU A 70 17.36 -12.96 10.40
CA LEU A 70 16.83 -14.14 11.07
C LEU A 70 17.73 -15.35 10.83
N SER A 71 18.12 -15.57 9.57
CA SER A 71 19.04 -16.65 9.19
C SER A 71 20.42 -16.48 9.85
N GLU A 72 20.99 -15.28 9.83
CA GLU A 72 22.28 -14.98 10.45
C GLU A 72 22.25 -15.23 11.96
N ALA A 73 21.19 -14.77 12.65
CA ALA A 73 21.02 -14.97 14.08
C ALA A 73 20.90 -16.46 14.49
N HIS A 74 20.46 -17.33 13.57
CA HIS A 74 20.26 -18.76 13.84
C HIS A 74 21.33 -19.68 13.25
N ALA A 75 22.29 -19.17 12.46
CA ALA A 75 23.31 -19.98 11.80
C ALA A 75 24.17 -20.83 12.77
N GLY A 76 24.41 -20.33 13.98
CA GLY A 76 25.22 -21.01 15.01
C GLY A 76 24.44 -21.94 15.95
N VAL A 77 23.10 -21.90 15.93
CA VAL A 77 22.25 -22.67 16.85
C VAL A 77 22.48 -24.19 16.72
N PRO A 78 22.55 -24.80 15.52
CA PRO A 78 22.68 -26.25 15.40
C PRO A 78 23.97 -26.83 16.00
N ALA A 79 25.08 -26.10 15.94
CA ALA A 79 26.38 -26.59 16.37
C ALA A 79 26.50 -26.73 17.91
N GLY A 80 25.75 -25.93 18.68
CA GLY A 80 25.82 -25.91 20.15
C GLY A 80 24.69 -26.62 20.87
N THR A 81 23.71 -27.16 20.15
CA THR A 81 22.42 -27.58 20.75
C THR A 81 21.97 -28.99 20.39
N SER A 82 22.88 -29.81 19.85
CA SER A 82 22.59 -31.20 19.50
C SER A 82 22.07 -31.98 20.71
N GLY A 83 20.93 -32.67 20.54
CA GLY A 83 20.30 -33.49 21.58
C GLY A 83 19.34 -32.74 22.51
N LEU A 84 19.20 -31.41 22.38
CA LEU A 84 18.18 -30.65 23.11
C LEU A 84 16.88 -30.58 22.31
N GLU A 85 15.81 -31.18 22.84
CA GLU A 85 14.46 -31.10 22.24
C GLU A 85 13.97 -29.64 22.05
N SER A 86 14.41 -28.73 22.91
CA SER A 86 14.11 -27.30 22.79
C SER A 86 14.72 -26.68 21.53
N ALA A 87 15.88 -27.15 21.09
CA ALA A 87 16.53 -26.69 19.86
C ALA A 87 15.84 -27.23 18.60
N ASP A 88 15.35 -28.47 18.65
CA ASP A 88 14.52 -29.07 17.61
C ASP A 88 13.20 -28.30 17.44
N THR A 89 12.59 -27.94 18.56
CA THR A 89 11.40 -27.08 18.60
C THR A 89 11.71 -25.71 18.01
N LEU A 90 12.82 -25.07 18.39
CA LEU A 90 13.25 -23.79 17.86
C LEU A 90 13.46 -23.83 16.33
N ARG A 91 14.10 -24.88 15.80
CA ARG A 91 14.28 -25.05 14.34
C ARG A 91 12.96 -25.17 13.60
N THR A 92 11.99 -25.87 14.18
CA THR A 92 10.63 -25.99 13.61
C THR A 92 9.94 -24.62 13.57
N VAL A 93 10.05 -23.85 14.65
CA VAL A 93 9.51 -22.48 14.72
C VAL A 93 10.18 -21.57 13.70
N LEU A 94 11.52 -21.61 13.61
CA LEU A 94 12.30 -20.85 12.63
C LEU A 94 11.82 -21.12 11.19
N THR A 95 11.71 -22.41 10.82
CA THR A 95 11.24 -22.82 9.49
C THR A 95 9.84 -22.28 9.19
N SER A 96 8.95 -22.27 10.18
CA SER A 96 7.60 -21.72 10.04
C SER A 96 7.61 -20.20 9.80
N TRP A 97 8.48 -19.48 10.51
CA TRP A 97 8.66 -18.04 10.31
C TRP A 97 9.26 -17.71 8.94
N GLU A 98 10.26 -18.44 8.49
CA GLU A 98 10.87 -18.26 7.17
C GLU A 98 9.81 -18.40 6.05
N LYS A 99 8.97 -19.43 6.11
CA LYS A 99 7.86 -19.63 5.16
C LYS A 99 6.85 -18.48 5.17
N ARG A 100 6.48 -17.98 6.36
CA ARG A 100 5.54 -16.85 6.49
C ARG A 100 6.12 -15.56 5.94
N LEU A 101 7.40 -15.28 6.23
CA LEU A 101 8.10 -14.10 5.72
C LEU A 101 8.29 -14.17 4.21
N GLU A 102 8.58 -15.34 3.67
CA GLU A 102 8.61 -15.58 2.23
C GLU A 102 7.26 -15.28 1.58
N SER A 103 6.15 -15.79 2.14
CA SER A 103 4.81 -15.49 1.65
C SER A 103 4.51 -13.99 1.67
N ILE A 104 4.83 -13.28 2.76
CA ILE A 104 4.64 -11.82 2.86
C ILE A 104 5.45 -11.09 1.79
N ARG A 105 6.72 -11.47 1.60
CA ARG A 105 7.62 -10.88 0.61
C ARG A 105 7.06 -11.04 -0.80
N ASP A 106 6.56 -12.24 -1.12
CA ASP A 106 6.07 -12.57 -2.45
C ASP A 106 4.75 -11.85 -2.74
N GLU A 107 3.85 -11.78 -1.75
CA GLU A 107 2.62 -10.98 -1.86
C GLU A 107 2.95 -9.50 -2.09
N CYS A 108 3.84 -8.90 -1.29
CA CYS A 108 4.30 -7.53 -1.48
C CYS A 108 4.94 -7.32 -2.88
N GLY A 109 5.71 -8.31 -3.35
CA GLY A 109 6.29 -8.30 -4.69
C GLY A 109 5.26 -8.36 -5.81
N SER A 110 4.10 -8.98 -5.58
CA SER A 110 2.99 -9.01 -6.53
C SER A 110 2.13 -7.73 -6.47
N LEU A 111 1.97 -7.14 -5.29
CA LEU A 111 1.15 -5.95 -5.04
C LEU A 111 1.68 -4.71 -5.75
N GLY A 112 2.99 -4.44 -5.67
CA GLY A 112 3.61 -3.26 -6.27
C GLY A 112 3.27 -3.08 -7.77
N PRO A 113 3.51 -4.09 -8.62
CA PRO A 113 3.14 -4.04 -10.04
C PRO A 113 1.63 -3.89 -10.28
N LYS A 114 0.79 -4.64 -9.54
CA LYS A 114 -0.68 -4.57 -9.68
C LYS A 114 -1.22 -3.17 -9.36
N LEU A 115 -0.71 -2.54 -8.31
CA LEU A 115 -1.11 -1.19 -7.89
C LEU A 115 -0.69 -0.13 -8.93
N ARG A 116 0.51 -0.26 -9.52
CA ARG A 116 0.94 0.61 -10.64
C ARG A 116 0.07 0.43 -11.89
N GLN A 117 -0.33 -0.80 -12.19
CA GLN A 117 -1.24 -1.09 -13.30
C GLN A 117 -2.60 -0.43 -13.06
N ALA A 118 -3.15 -0.51 -11.85
CA ALA A 118 -4.39 0.19 -11.48
C ALA A 118 -4.25 1.70 -11.65
N ALA A 119 -3.14 2.30 -11.21
CA ALA A 119 -2.84 3.71 -11.39
C ALA A 119 -2.88 4.13 -12.86
N LYS A 120 -2.24 3.34 -13.74
CA LYS A 120 -2.23 3.58 -15.19
C LYS A 120 -3.63 3.49 -15.79
N SER A 121 -4.34 2.39 -15.57
CA SER A 121 -5.67 2.14 -16.14
C SER A 121 -6.68 3.22 -15.74
N LEU A 122 -6.64 3.65 -14.48
CA LEU A 122 -7.55 4.68 -13.99
C LEU A 122 -7.16 6.08 -14.49
N GLY A 123 -5.87 6.35 -14.63
CA GLY A 123 -5.38 7.57 -15.28
C GLY A 123 -5.85 7.70 -16.73
N GLU A 124 -5.67 6.65 -17.53
CA GLU A 124 -6.13 6.60 -18.93
C GLU A 124 -7.66 6.76 -19.05
N THR A 125 -8.41 6.07 -18.18
CA THR A 125 -9.88 6.17 -18.15
C THR A 125 -10.33 7.60 -17.83
N ASN A 126 -9.72 8.25 -16.85
CA ASN A 126 -10.04 9.63 -16.49
C ASN A 126 -9.78 10.61 -17.63
N VAL A 127 -8.68 10.44 -18.38
CA VAL A 127 -8.38 11.28 -19.55
C VAL A 127 -9.45 11.09 -20.64
N LYS A 128 -9.84 9.85 -20.91
CA LYS A 128 -10.88 9.53 -21.91
C LYS A 128 -12.25 10.12 -21.52
N VAL A 129 -12.65 9.95 -20.26
CA VAL A 129 -13.91 10.51 -19.74
C VAL A 129 -13.88 12.03 -19.81
N LYS A 130 -12.78 12.67 -19.40
CA LYS A 130 -12.62 14.13 -19.51
C LYS A 130 -12.78 14.60 -20.96
N SER A 131 -12.11 13.97 -21.91
CA SER A 131 -12.23 14.33 -23.33
C SER A 131 -13.66 14.17 -23.84
N SER A 132 -14.36 13.11 -23.44
CA SER A 132 -15.76 12.91 -23.81
C SER A 132 -16.67 13.99 -23.24
N VAL A 133 -16.44 14.41 -22.00
CA VAL A 133 -17.24 15.46 -21.33
C VAL A 133 -16.95 16.83 -21.97
N ASP A 134 -15.68 17.17 -22.19
CA ASP A 134 -15.28 18.44 -22.81
C ASP A 134 -15.82 18.59 -24.26
N SER A 135 -16.14 17.47 -24.92
CA SER A 135 -16.67 17.45 -26.30
C SER A 135 -18.19 17.63 -26.37
N VAL A 136 -18.91 17.63 -25.24
CA VAL A 136 -20.36 17.84 -25.23
C VAL A 136 -20.65 19.33 -25.28
N GLU A 137 -21.20 19.80 -26.41
CA GLU A 137 -21.70 21.16 -26.56
C GLU A 137 -23.05 21.30 -25.83
N VAL A 138 -23.12 22.23 -24.87
CA VAL A 138 -24.37 22.50 -24.15
C VAL A 138 -25.09 23.64 -24.87
N PRO A 139 -26.34 23.47 -25.33
CA PRO A 139 -27.06 24.53 -26.02
C PRO A 139 -27.29 25.74 -25.10
N ASP A 140 -26.97 26.93 -25.60
CA ASP A 140 -27.20 28.21 -24.91
C ASP A 140 -28.70 28.48 -24.79
N VAL A 141 -29.24 28.37 -23.57
CA VAL A 141 -30.65 28.69 -23.25
C VAL A 141 -30.90 30.22 -23.23
N SER A 142 -29.87 31.04 -23.43
CA SER A 142 -29.94 32.50 -23.33
C SER A 142 -30.56 33.18 -24.56
N LYS A 143 -30.79 32.49 -25.67
CA LYS A 143 -31.21 33.12 -26.95
C LYS A 143 -32.69 32.97 -27.30
N GLY A 144 -33.56 32.91 -26.30
CA GLY A 144 -34.99 32.69 -26.53
C GLY A 144 -35.92 33.32 -25.50
N ARG A 145 -35.82 34.63 -25.24
CA ARG A 145 -36.98 35.46 -24.87
C ARG A 145 -36.71 36.94 -25.11
#